data_AF-A0A2I3CIR4-F1
#
_entry.id   AF-A0A2I3CIR4-F1
#
_cell.length_a   1.000
_cell.length_b   1.000
_cell.length_c   1.000
_cell.angle_alpha   90.00
_cell.angle_beta   90.00
_cell.angle_gamma   90.00
#
_symmetry.space_group_name_H-M   'P 1'
#
loop_
_entity.id
_entity.type
_entity.pdbx_description
1 polymer ?
#
loop_
_entity_poly.entity_id
_entity_poly.type
_entity_poly.pdbx_seq_one_letter_code
_entity_poly.pdbx_strand_id
1 'polypeptide(L)'
;MGYGATVYSLDTEKVFNVLKNERNPELEKAIMERCQDSFKVINEMLESSGESIRAEELLMQMLSEEIKYSHLGYAYAYLLEAICKITGYYLSNNSWYPCDVNDFCDIPFTNTDYPIKFPFPDDFPVVFMIKNQDIHQDNVDFGGLSEQQISEVKSWYTHAVVNNRDLVLFYY
;
A
#
# COMPACT_ATOMS: atom_id res chain seq x y z
N MET A 1 -13.82 9.63 -14.91
CA MET A 1 -14.07 8.56 -13.93
C MET A 1 -13.50 9.07 -12.63
N GLY A 2 -14.19 8.90 -11.51
CA GLY A 2 -13.68 9.35 -10.21
C GLY A 2 -12.67 8.32 -9.71
N TYR A 3 -11.51 8.80 -9.31
CA TYR A 3 -10.46 8.00 -8.69
C TYR A 3 -10.60 8.08 -7.17
N GLY A 4 -10.14 7.05 -6.47
CA GLY A 4 -10.39 6.86 -5.04
C GLY A 4 -9.10 6.64 -4.26
N ALA A 5 -9.15 6.88 -2.96
CA ALA A 5 -8.07 6.49 -2.06
C ALA A 5 -8.44 5.24 -1.27
N THR A 6 -7.46 4.47 -0.83
CA THR A 6 -7.54 3.59 0.35
C THR A 6 -6.32 3.82 1.22
N VAL A 7 -6.49 3.80 2.55
CA VAL A 7 -5.40 4.07 3.49
C VAL A 7 -5.34 3.02 4.59
N TYR A 8 -4.16 2.49 4.84
CA TYR A 8 -3.87 1.57 5.93
C TYR A 8 -2.77 2.12 6.84
N SER A 9 -2.90 1.90 8.15
CA SER A 9 -1.78 2.02 9.08
C SER A 9 -1.12 0.66 9.31
N LEU A 10 0.20 0.61 9.26
CA LEU A 10 0.97 -0.63 9.33
C LEU A 10 2.30 -0.41 10.04
N ASP A 11 2.67 -1.34 10.94
CA ASP A 11 4.05 -1.43 11.44
C ASP A 11 4.90 -2.11 10.36
N THR A 12 5.38 -1.32 9.41
CA THR A 12 5.98 -1.87 8.19
C THR A 12 7.33 -2.51 8.45
N GLU A 13 8.12 -1.97 9.38
CA GLU A 13 9.39 -2.55 9.78
C GLU A 13 9.15 -3.95 10.33
N LYS A 14 8.25 -4.10 11.31
CA LYS A 14 7.97 -5.41 11.89
C LYS A 14 7.40 -6.39 10.87
N VAL A 15 6.41 -5.98 10.10
CA VAL A 15 5.75 -6.87 9.14
C VAL A 15 6.75 -7.34 8.08
N PHE A 16 7.48 -6.42 7.45
CA PHE A 16 8.40 -6.82 6.39
C PHE A 16 9.69 -7.45 6.91
N ASN A 17 10.12 -7.17 8.14
CA ASN A 17 11.18 -7.92 8.78
C ASN A 17 10.79 -9.39 8.99
N VAL A 18 9.58 -9.65 9.52
CA VAL A 18 9.07 -11.03 9.69
C VAL A 18 8.92 -11.72 8.34
N LEU A 19 8.34 -11.03 7.37
CA LEU A 19 8.10 -11.58 6.03
C LEU A 19 9.36 -11.83 5.22
N LYS A 20 10.50 -11.22 5.55
CA LYS A 20 11.78 -11.44 4.86
C LYS A 20 12.73 -12.36 5.62
N ASN A 21 12.93 -12.08 6.91
CA ASN A 21 14.00 -12.68 7.70
C ASN A 21 13.54 -13.88 8.54
N GLU A 22 12.25 -14.00 8.82
CA GLU A 22 11.68 -15.09 9.63
C GLU A 22 10.83 -16.06 8.78
N ARG A 23 11.03 -16.06 7.46
CA ARG A 23 10.32 -16.92 6.52
C ARG A 23 10.51 -18.38 6.87
N ASN A 24 9.38 -19.05 7.06
CA ASN A 24 9.31 -20.48 7.22
C ASN A 24 8.04 -21.00 6.51
N PRO A 25 7.94 -22.31 6.23
CA PRO A 25 6.81 -22.87 5.49
C PRO A 25 5.43 -22.61 6.11
N GLU A 26 5.36 -22.49 7.45
CA GLU A 26 4.10 -22.26 8.16
C GLU A 26 3.61 -20.82 7.97
N LEU A 27 4.52 -19.85 8.08
CA LEU A 27 4.24 -18.44 7.81
C LEU A 27 3.84 -18.21 6.35
N GLU A 28 4.58 -18.81 5.40
CA GLU A 28 4.26 -18.72 3.97
C GLU A 28 2.88 -19.28 3.69
N LYS A 29 2.57 -20.46 4.22
CA LYS A 29 1.24 -21.06 4.10
C LYS A 29 0.16 -20.14 4.67
N ALA A 30 0.38 -19.58 5.87
CA ALA A 30 -0.59 -18.68 6.50
C ALA A 30 -0.84 -17.40 5.68
N ILE A 31 0.19 -16.83 5.05
CA ILE A 31 0.06 -15.68 4.16
C ILE A 31 -0.73 -16.08 2.91
N MET A 32 -0.38 -17.20 2.28
CA MET A 32 -1.06 -17.68 1.08
C MET A 32 -2.55 -17.91 1.34
N GLU A 33 -2.90 -18.53 2.47
CA GLU A 33 -4.28 -18.77 2.88
C GLU A 33 -5.04 -17.46 3.12
N ARG A 34 -4.43 -16.48 3.80
CA ARG A 34 -5.08 -15.20 4.11
C ARG A 34 -5.21 -14.28 2.89
N CYS A 35 -4.32 -14.41 1.90
CA CYS A 35 -4.36 -13.63 0.66
C CYS A 35 -5.23 -14.27 -0.44
N GLN A 36 -5.84 -15.44 -0.20
CA GLN A 36 -6.48 -16.24 -1.24
C GLN A 36 -7.55 -15.47 -2.04
N ASP A 37 -8.38 -14.68 -1.37
CA ASP A 37 -9.41 -13.87 -2.03
C ASP A 37 -8.79 -12.78 -2.91
N SER A 38 -7.73 -12.13 -2.44
CA SER A 38 -6.99 -11.13 -3.23
C SER A 38 -6.28 -11.77 -4.42
N PHE A 39 -5.69 -12.96 -4.25
CA PHE A 39 -5.05 -13.68 -5.36
C PHE A 39 -6.03 -14.04 -6.46
N LYS A 40 -7.27 -14.40 -6.12
CA LYS A 40 -8.29 -14.69 -7.13
C LYS A 40 -8.51 -13.48 -8.04
N VAL A 41 -8.71 -12.30 -7.45
CA VAL A 41 -8.92 -11.04 -8.19
C VAL A 41 -7.68 -10.69 -9.03
N ILE A 42 -6.48 -10.76 -8.45
CA ILE A 42 -5.24 -10.44 -9.16
C ILE A 42 -4.98 -11.42 -10.30
N ASN A 43 -5.22 -12.71 -10.09
CA ASN A 43 -5.08 -13.73 -11.14
C ASN A 43 -6.06 -13.51 -12.30
N GLU A 44 -7.31 -13.12 -12.00
CA GLU A 44 -8.28 -12.74 -13.06
C GLU A 44 -7.78 -11.54 -13.88
N MET A 45 -7.13 -10.55 -13.25
CA MET A 45 -6.53 -9.38 -13.94
C MET A 45 -5.32 -9.78 -14.81
N LEU A 46 -4.44 -10.63 -14.28
CA LEU A 46 -3.27 -11.15 -14.98
C LEU A 46 -3.70 -11.96 -16.22
N GLU A 47 -4.65 -12.88 -16.06
CA GLU A 47 -5.20 -13.68 -17.16
C GLU A 47 -5.84 -12.80 -18.24
N SER A 48 -6.62 -11.79 -17.84
CA SER A 48 -7.24 -10.83 -18.76
C SER A 48 -6.21 -10.00 -19.53
N SER A 49 -5.03 -9.80 -18.95
CA SER A 49 -3.89 -9.10 -19.56
C SER A 49 -3.00 -10.02 -20.41
N GLY A 50 -3.32 -11.32 -20.50
CA GLY A 50 -2.54 -12.32 -21.24
C GLY A 50 -1.30 -12.82 -20.50
N GLU A 51 -1.19 -12.55 -19.21
CA GLU A 51 -0.09 -12.99 -18.37
C GLU A 51 -0.28 -14.45 -17.93
N SER A 52 0.80 -15.21 -17.93
CA SER A 52 0.80 -16.63 -17.47
C SER A 52 1.28 -16.80 -16.03
N ILE A 53 1.81 -15.73 -15.43
CA ILE A 53 2.29 -15.73 -14.05
C ILE A 53 1.12 -15.65 -13.09
N ARG A 54 1.29 -16.22 -11.89
CA ARG A 54 0.30 -16.18 -10.82
C ARG A 54 0.67 -15.18 -9.72
N ALA A 55 -0.34 -14.62 -9.07
CA ALA A 55 -0.21 -13.72 -7.94
C ALA A 55 0.62 -14.31 -6.80
N GLU A 56 0.49 -15.62 -6.55
CA GLU A 56 1.29 -16.36 -5.58
C GLU A 56 2.79 -16.30 -5.90
N GLU A 57 3.15 -16.43 -7.18
CA GLU A 57 4.54 -16.37 -7.62
C GLU A 57 5.09 -14.95 -7.57
N LEU A 58 4.27 -13.95 -7.92
CA LEU A 58 4.63 -12.54 -7.79
C LEU A 58 4.85 -12.15 -6.33
N LEU A 59 4.00 -12.63 -5.40
CA LEU A 59 4.20 -12.41 -3.97
C LEU A 59 5.54 -12.99 -3.52
N MET A 60 5.87 -14.21 -3.93
CA MET A 60 7.14 -14.83 -3.55
C MET A 60 8.35 -14.06 -4.09
N GLN A 61 8.29 -13.55 -5.32
CA GLN A 61 9.31 -12.65 -5.88
C GLN A 61 9.44 -11.35 -5.07
N MET A 62 8.31 -10.75 -4.69
CA MET A 62 8.28 -9.53 -3.88
C MET A 62 8.95 -9.76 -2.52
N LEU A 63 8.64 -10.89 -1.86
CA LEU A 63 9.22 -11.23 -0.55
C LEU A 63 10.70 -11.68 -0.61
N SER A 64 11.16 -12.23 -1.74
CA SER A 64 12.57 -12.57 -1.95
C SER A 64 13.40 -11.44 -2.57
N GLU A 65 12.77 -10.31 -2.90
CA GLU A 65 13.37 -9.20 -3.67
C GLU A 65 13.91 -9.61 -5.05
N GLU A 66 13.44 -10.73 -5.61
CA GLU A 66 13.82 -11.25 -6.93
C GLU A 66 12.77 -10.90 -7.99
N ILE A 67 12.55 -9.60 -8.21
CA ILE A 67 11.56 -9.09 -9.15
C ILE A 67 11.96 -9.43 -10.60
N LYS A 68 11.10 -10.17 -11.32
CA LYS A 68 11.34 -10.57 -12.72
C LYS A 68 10.46 -9.84 -13.73
N TYR A 69 9.29 -9.35 -13.30
CA TYR A 69 8.25 -8.81 -14.19
C TYR A 69 8.07 -7.30 -13.96
N SER A 70 8.95 -6.48 -14.52
CA SER A 70 8.93 -5.03 -14.27
C SER A 70 7.67 -4.32 -14.77
N HIS A 71 6.98 -4.88 -15.78
CA HIS A 71 5.74 -4.32 -16.33
C HIS A 71 4.50 -4.67 -15.52
N LEU A 72 4.62 -5.48 -14.45
CA LEU A 72 3.50 -5.88 -13.60
C LEU A 72 3.47 -5.11 -12.28
N GLY A 73 3.93 -3.86 -12.28
CA GLY A 73 3.97 -3.01 -11.08
C GLY A 73 2.61 -2.90 -10.39
N TYR A 74 1.52 -2.81 -11.16
CA TYR A 74 0.15 -2.79 -10.64
C TYR A 74 -0.18 -4.04 -9.82
N ALA A 75 0.22 -5.24 -10.30
CA ALA A 75 -0.05 -6.49 -9.61
C ALA A 75 0.74 -6.59 -8.29
N TYR A 76 1.99 -6.10 -8.26
CA TYR A 76 2.75 -5.99 -7.02
C TYR A 76 2.12 -4.99 -6.04
N ALA A 77 1.57 -3.87 -6.54
CA ALA A 77 0.86 -2.90 -5.71
C ALA A 77 -0.41 -3.52 -5.06
N TYR A 78 -1.20 -4.29 -5.81
CA TYR A 78 -2.33 -5.04 -5.25
C TYR A 78 -1.91 -6.11 -4.23
N LEU A 79 -0.76 -6.75 -4.41
CA LEU A 79 -0.20 -7.69 -3.43
C LEU A 79 0.20 -6.98 -2.13
N LEU A 80 0.81 -5.79 -2.23
CA LEU A 80 1.10 -4.96 -1.06
C LEU A 80 -0.20 -4.58 -0.33
N GLU A 81 -1.24 -4.19 -1.07
CA GLU A 81 -2.55 -3.90 -0.49
C GLU A 81 -3.15 -5.11 0.24
N ALA A 82 -3.03 -6.32 -0.34
CA ALA A 82 -3.47 -7.55 0.29
C ALA A 82 -2.75 -7.79 1.63
N ILE A 83 -1.44 -7.54 1.70
CA ILE A 83 -0.67 -7.60 2.96
C ILE A 83 -1.20 -6.57 3.96
N CYS A 84 -1.42 -5.32 3.53
CA CYS A 84 -1.97 -4.26 4.38
C CYS A 84 -3.36 -4.60 4.92
N LYS A 85 -4.23 -5.24 4.12
CA LYS A 85 -5.56 -5.70 4.56
C LYS A 85 -5.49 -6.72 5.69
N ILE A 86 -4.50 -7.60 5.66
CA ILE A 86 -4.37 -8.71 6.62
C ILE A 86 -3.64 -8.27 7.89
N THR A 87 -2.66 -7.37 7.76
CA THR A 87 -1.70 -7.06 8.83
C THR A 87 -1.86 -5.64 9.38
N GLY A 88 -2.47 -4.75 8.62
CA GLY A 88 -2.65 -3.35 8.97
C GLY A 88 -4.02 -3.04 9.56
N TYR A 89 -4.28 -1.74 9.69
CA TYR A 89 -5.55 -1.21 10.14
C TYR A 89 -6.09 -0.21 9.12
N TYR A 90 -7.30 -0.47 8.61
CA TYR A 90 -7.96 0.42 7.65
C TYR A 90 -8.33 1.75 8.29
N LEU A 91 -8.05 2.85 7.59
CA LEU A 91 -8.41 4.20 8.02
C LEU A 91 -9.49 4.80 7.13
N SER A 92 -10.36 5.61 7.73
CA SER A 92 -11.43 6.32 6.99
C SER A 92 -10.85 7.22 5.90
N ASN A 93 -11.51 7.22 4.75
CA ASN A 93 -11.12 7.90 3.51
C ASN A 93 -12.36 8.45 2.78
N ASN A 94 -13.39 8.85 3.53
CA ASN A 94 -14.69 9.21 2.98
C ASN A 94 -14.65 10.49 2.14
N SER A 95 -13.61 11.31 2.32
CA SER A 95 -13.43 12.59 1.60
C SER A 95 -12.51 12.45 0.38
N TRP A 96 -12.18 11.22 -0.02
CA TRP A 96 -11.21 10.93 -1.08
C TRP A 96 -11.83 10.28 -2.31
N TYR A 97 -13.14 10.46 -2.51
CA TYR A 97 -13.80 10.09 -3.76
C TYR A 97 -14.77 11.19 -4.24
N PRO A 98 -14.62 11.69 -5.48
CA PRO A 98 -13.45 11.51 -6.35
C PRO A 98 -12.24 12.31 -5.81
N CYS A 99 -11.02 11.83 -6.05
CA CYS A 99 -9.78 12.58 -5.81
C CYS A 99 -8.85 12.55 -7.03
N ASP A 100 -7.95 13.52 -7.11
CA ASP A 100 -6.88 13.59 -8.12
C ASP A 100 -5.56 13.10 -7.51
N VAL A 101 -4.64 12.59 -8.33
CA VAL A 101 -3.28 12.23 -7.86
C VAL A 101 -2.56 13.43 -7.24
N ASN A 102 -2.86 14.65 -7.72
CA ASN A 102 -2.33 15.89 -7.15
C ASN A 102 -2.75 16.07 -5.69
N ASP A 103 -3.95 15.60 -5.30
CA ASP A 103 -4.39 15.64 -3.90
C ASP A 103 -3.46 14.79 -3.02
N PHE A 104 -2.97 13.66 -3.52
CA PHE A 104 -2.00 12.82 -2.80
C PHE A 104 -0.61 13.44 -2.75
N CYS A 105 -0.18 14.10 -3.82
CA CYS A 105 1.07 14.87 -3.85
C CYS A 105 1.05 16.04 -2.86
N ASP A 106 -0.13 16.61 -2.61
CA ASP A 106 -0.35 17.66 -1.61
C ASP A 106 -0.38 17.11 -0.17
N ILE A 107 -0.47 15.79 0.02
CA ILE A 107 -0.32 15.17 1.35
C ILE A 107 1.16 15.27 1.75
N PRO A 108 1.47 15.98 2.85
CA PRO A 108 2.83 16.15 3.36
C PRO A 108 3.49 14.83 3.71
N PHE A 109 4.82 14.77 3.63
CA PHE A 109 5.62 13.59 4.03
C PHE A 109 5.38 12.33 3.18
N THR A 110 4.60 12.43 2.10
CA THR A 110 4.45 11.32 1.16
C THR A 110 5.75 11.03 0.42
N ASN A 111 6.04 9.74 0.27
CA ASN A 111 7.14 9.24 -0.53
C ASN A 111 6.77 7.91 -1.20
N THR A 112 7.68 7.40 -2.02
CA THR A 112 7.55 6.10 -2.70
C THR A 112 8.67 5.13 -2.28
N ASP A 113 9.26 5.35 -1.10
CA ASP A 113 10.30 4.51 -0.55
C ASP A 113 9.68 3.43 0.35
N TYR A 114 9.31 2.31 -0.27
CA TYR A 114 8.68 1.20 0.44
C TYR A 114 9.74 0.25 1.03
N PRO A 115 9.43 -0.40 2.17
CA PRO A 115 10.29 -1.42 2.75
C PRO A 115 10.46 -2.67 1.88
N ILE A 116 9.62 -2.87 0.84
CA ILE A 116 9.87 -3.86 -0.21
C ILE A 116 10.00 -3.13 -1.55
N LYS A 117 11.03 -3.50 -2.32
CA LYS A 117 11.18 -3.03 -3.69
C LYS A 117 10.28 -3.80 -4.63
N PHE A 118 9.42 -3.09 -5.35
CA PHE A 118 8.68 -3.61 -6.50
C PHE A 118 8.68 -2.55 -7.61
N PRO A 119 8.40 -2.93 -8.88
CA PRO A 119 8.34 -1.99 -9.99
C PRO A 119 7.27 -0.94 -9.74
N PHE A 120 7.58 0.31 -10.06
CA PHE A 120 6.57 1.36 -10.03
C PHE A 120 5.43 0.98 -11.00
N PRO A 121 4.16 1.08 -10.58
CA PRO A 121 3.05 0.68 -11.42
C PRO A 121 2.87 1.68 -12.56
N ASP A 122 2.69 1.17 -13.78
CA ASP A 122 2.35 1.95 -14.97
C ASP A 122 0.84 2.20 -15.10
N ASP A 123 0.06 1.58 -14.21
CA ASP A 123 -1.39 1.70 -14.04
C ASP A 123 -1.75 1.76 -12.54
N PHE A 124 -3.02 1.64 -12.19
CA PHE A 124 -3.51 1.72 -10.82
C PHE A 124 -3.40 0.39 -10.04
N PRO A 125 -3.17 0.43 -8.70
CA PRO A 125 -3.07 1.63 -7.88
C PRO A 125 -1.65 2.20 -7.82
N VAL A 126 -1.53 3.52 -7.71
CA VAL A 126 -0.30 4.21 -7.31
C VAL A 126 -0.20 4.16 -5.79
N VAL A 127 0.94 3.75 -5.27
CA VAL A 127 1.16 3.61 -3.82
C VAL A 127 1.93 4.80 -3.30
N PHE A 128 1.58 5.30 -2.12
CA PHE A 128 2.37 6.29 -1.38
C PHE A 128 2.58 5.80 0.04
N MET A 129 3.66 6.25 0.66
CA MET A 129 3.99 5.89 2.03
C MET A 129 4.32 7.14 2.84
N ILE A 130 3.94 7.13 4.12
CA ILE A 130 4.33 8.14 5.10
C ILE A 130 4.90 7.41 6.31
N LYS A 131 6.18 7.63 6.59
CA LYS A 131 6.84 7.06 7.76
C LYS A 131 6.43 7.83 9.00
N ASN A 132 6.12 7.12 10.08
CA ASN A 132 5.63 7.75 11.30
C ASN A 132 6.61 8.75 11.91
N GLN A 133 7.92 8.47 11.78
CA GLN A 133 9.01 9.28 12.28
C GLN A 133 9.16 10.62 11.54
N ASP A 134 8.64 10.68 10.31
CA ASP A 134 8.68 11.89 9.48
C ASP A 134 7.46 12.80 9.73
N ILE A 135 6.44 12.32 10.46
CA ILE A 135 5.24 13.09 10.76
C ILE A 135 5.57 14.15 11.80
N HIS A 136 5.69 15.39 11.34
CA HIS A 136 5.84 16.57 12.19
C HIS A 136 4.59 17.44 12.05
N GLN A 137 3.90 17.75 13.15
CA GLN A 137 2.58 18.37 13.10
C GLN A 137 2.60 19.91 13.02
N ASP A 138 3.77 20.54 13.16
CA ASP A 138 3.89 21.99 13.22
C ASP A 138 3.97 22.63 11.82
N ASN A 139 3.06 23.57 11.53
CA ASN A 139 3.03 24.40 10.31
C ASN A 139 3.11 23.64 8.97
N VAL A 140 2.36 22.56 8.87
CA VAL A 140 2.32 21.74 7.66
C VAL A 140 1.43 22.38 6.58
N ASP A 141 1.96 22.53 5.37
CA ASP A 141 1.23 23.00 4.20
C ASP A 141 0.55 21.82 3.50
N PHE A 142 -0.78 21.85 3.42
CA PHE A 142 -1.61 20.81 2.80
C PHE A 142 -2.04 21.18 1.37
N GLY A 143 -1.39 22.18 0.75
CA GLY A 143 -1.62 22.53 -0.65
C GLY A 143 -3.09 22.84 -0.96
N GLY A 144 -3.63 22.17 -1.98
CA GLY A 144 -4.99 22.34 -2.47
C GLY A 144 -6.07 21.52 -1.73
N LEU A 145 -5.72 20.77 -0.68
CA LEU A 145 -6.66 19.89 0.00
C LEU A 145 -7.84 20.64 0.64
N SER A 146 -9.02 20.05 0.55
CA SER A 146 -10.23 20.55 1.24
C SER A 146 -10.12 20.41 2.75
N GLU A 147 -10.91 21.18 3.51
CA GLU A 147 -10.95 21.08 4.98
C GLU A 147 -11.29 19.66 5.46
N GLN A 148 -12.16 18.94 4.74
CA GLN A 148 -12.53 17.56 5.07
C GLN A 148 -11.35 16.59 4.84
N GLN A 149 -10.65 16.70 3.70
CA GLN A 149 -9.45 15.90 3.42
C GLN A 149 -8.35 16.19 4.44
N ILE A 150 -8.09 17.47 4.77
CA ILE A 150 -7.11 17.86 5.79
C ILE A 150 -7.47 17.25 7.15
N SER A 151 -8.75 17.25 7.51
CA SER A 151 -9.23 16.62 8.76
C SER A 151 -8.97 15.11 8.78
N GLU A 152 -9.25 14.39 7.69
CA GLU A 152 -8.93 12.96 7.59
C GLU A 152 -7.42 12.70 7.65
N VAL A 153 -6.59 13.47 6.94
CA VAL A 153 -5.12 13.31 6.99
C VAL A 153 -4.59 13.54 8.40
N LYS A 154 -5.07 14.57 9.11
CA LYS A 154 -4.70 14.82 10.51
C LYS A 154 -5.12 13.66 11.43
N SER A 155 -6.28 13.05 11.17
CA SER A 155 -6.72 11.85 11.87
C SER A 155 -5.78 10.66 11.60
N TRP A 156 -5.36 10.46 10.34
CA TRP A 156 -4.37 9.43 9.98
C TRP A 156 -3.05 9.65 10.67
N TYR A 157 -2.53 10.89 10.68
CA TYR A 157 -1.28 11.25 11.35
C TYR A 157 -1.35 11.02 12.85
N THR A 158 -2.45 11.43 13.48
CA THR A 158 -2.67 11.17 14.91
C THR A 158 -2.66 9.68 15.19
N HIS A 159 -3.36 8.87 14.37
CA HIS A 159 -3.37 7.43 14.51
C HIS A 159 -1.97 6.81 14.33
N ALA A 160 -1.25 7.20 13.29
CA ALA A 160 0.11 6.74 12.97
C ALA A 160 1.08 7.01 14.13
N VAL A 161 1.11 8.24 14.64
CA VAL A 161 2.00 8.65 15.74
C VAL A 161 1.64 7.94 17.04
N VAL A 162 0.36 7.92 17.43
CA VAL A 162 -0.09 7.30 18.70
C VAL A 162 0.20 5.80 18.72
N ASN A 163 0.07 5.12 17.58
CA ASN A 163 0.24 3.67 17.50
C ASN A 163 1.62 3.23 17.03
N ASN A 164 2.55 4.18 16.80
CA ASN A 164 3.86 3.92 16.21
C ASN A 164 3.79 3.09 14.91
N ARG A 165 2.99 3.57 13.94
CA ARG A 165 2.73 2.90 12.65
C ARG A 165 2.90 3.85 11.49
N ASP A 166 3.40 3.34 10.37
CA ASP A 166 3.44 4.07 9.11
C ASP A 166 2.07 4.08 8.44
N LEU A 167 1.89 4.94 7.45
CA LEU A 167 0.73 4.98 6.58
C LEU A 167 1.10 4.48 5.18
N VAL A 168 0.25 3.63 4.61
CA VAL A 168 0.33 3.19 3.22
C VAL A 168 -0.96 3.60 2.52
N LEU A 169 -0.84 4.43 1.49
CA LEU A 169 -1.95 5.02 0.76
C LEU A 169 -1.96 4.46 -0.66
N PHE A 170 -3.14 4.11 -1.15
CA PHE A 170 -3.37 3.55 -2.48
C PHE A 170 -4.32 4.48 -3.25
N TYR A 171 -3.86 5.02 -4.37
CA TYR A 171 -4.64 5.84 -5.30
C TYR A 171 -5.06 4.98 -6.50
N TYR A 172 -6.37 4.84 -6.73
CA TYR A 172 -6.96 4.04 -7.82
C TYR A 172 -7.60 4.90 -8.86
#